data_AF-A0A3B0XMF7-F1
#
_entry.id   AF-A0A3B0XMF7-F1
#
_cell.length_a   1.000
_cell.length_b   1.000
_cell.length_c   1.000
_cell.angle_alpha   90.00
_cell.angle_beta   90.00
_cell.angle_gamma   90.00
#
_symmetry.space_group_name_H-M   'P 1'
#
loop_
_entity.id
_entity.type
_entity.pdbx_description
1 polymer ?
#
loop_
_entity_poly.entity_id
_entity_poly.type
_entity_poly.pdbx_seq_one_letter_code
_entity_poly.pdbx_strand_id
1 'polypeptide(L)'
;MTTDIHPYLSIYLIGCALVVFLTIFRVVFFWFIRWITKENILNKNLKKLQYLDESTFTSKAFLFLGAIVLEAALSWVNVLVIIFQIIKMLLNVIREALTAKPEAVKALRFPLRNNPNLSREAVWAYLSALQIKVGEKQPNESDLLFFLDEVADYYPSFNKQSALNQLMDLNILSNDIVTSAIDALAEET
;
A
#
# COMPACT_ATOMS: atom_id res chain seq x y z
N MET A 1 -15.72 -35.69 41.69
CA MET A 1 -16.19 -34.95 40.50
C MET A 1 -15.04 -34.90 39.51
N THR A 2 -14.82 -36.00 38.80
CA THR A 2 -13.84 -36.06 37.71
C THR A 2 -14.52 -35.41 36.51
N THR A 3 -14.08 -34.20 36.14
CA THR A 3 -14.46 -33.59 34.88
C THR A 3 -13.98 -34.49 33.77
N ASP A 4 -14.89 -35.24 33.15
CA ASP A 4 -14.68 -35.90 31.86
C ASP A 4 -14.41 -34.81 30.83
N ILE A 5 -13.15 -34.39 30.74
CA ILE A 5 -12.69 -33.53 29.67
C ILE A 5 -12.78 -34.39 28.41
N HIS A 6 -13.88 -34.26 27.68
CA HIS A 6 -14.05 -34.94 26.41
C HIS A 6 -12.84 -34.61 25.52
N PRO A 7 -12.11 -35.61 25.00
CA PRO A 7 -10.87 -35.38 24.25
C PRO A 7 -11.08 -34.43 23.05
N TYR A 8 -12.29 -34.38 22.50
CA TYR A 8 -12.70 -33.46 21.45
C TYR A 8 -12.67 -31.98 21.85
N LEU A 9 -13.00 -31.66 23.11
CA LEU A 9 -12.96 -30.28 23.62
C LEU A 9 -11.51 -29.78 23.71
N SER A 10 -10.60 -30.62 24.21
CA SER A 10 -9.17 -30.32 24.26
C SER A 10 -8.58 -30.11 22.87
N ILE A 11 -8.92 -30.99 21.90
CA ILE A 11 -8.47 -30.87 20.51
C ILE A 11 -9.00 -29.57 19.88
N TYR A 12 -10.26 -29.21 20.14
CA TYR A 12 -10.86 -27.97 19.63
C TYR A 12 -10.15 -26.73 20.20
N LEU A 13 -9.94 -26.68 21.52
CA LEU A 13 -9.27 -25.56 22.20
C LEU A 13 -7.82 -25.39 21.73
N ILE A 14 -7.10 -26.49 21.49
CA ILE A 14 -5.76 -26.46 20.88
C ILE A 14 -5.83 -25.82 19.49
N GLY A 15 -6.80 -26.19 18.66
CA GLY A 15 -7.01 -25.58 17.35
C GLY A 15 -7.28 -24.06 17.45
N CYS A 16 -8.12 -23.63 18.38
CA CYS A 16 -8.38 -22.20 18.62
C CYS A 16 -7.11 -21.44 19.05
N ALA A 17 -6.36 -21.98 20.00
CA ALA A 17 -5.11 -21.38 20.46
C ALA A 17 -4.08 -21.28 19.32
N LEU A 18 -4.01 -22.31 18.47
CA LEU A 18 -3.10 -22.37 17.34
C LEU A 18 -3.51 -21.36 16.25
N VAL A 19 -4.81 -21.15 16.00
CA VAL A 19 -5.28 -20.06 15.12
C VAL A 19 -4.83 -18.71 15.63
N VAL A 20 -5.04 -18.41 16.92
CA VAL A 20 -4.63 -17.12 17.51
C VAL A 20 -3.12 -16.93 17.36
N PHE A 21 -2.33 -17.95 17.71
CA PHE A 21 -0.87 -17.92 17.57
C PHE A 21 -0.45 -17.69 16.12
N LEU A 22 -1.00 -18.45 15.17
CA LEU A 22 -0.67 -18.32 13.75
C LEU A 22 -1.10 -16.96 13.18
N THR A 23 -2.24 -16.41 13.60
CA THR A 23 -2.69 -15.09 13.19
C THR A 23 -1.75 -14.00 13.70
N ILE A 24 -1.31 -14.08 14.97
CA ILE A 24 -0.30 -13.16 15.52
C ILE A 24 1.03 -13.30 14.77
N PHE A 25 1.51 -14.53 14.60
CA PHE A 25 2.73 -14.83 13.84
C PHE A 25 2.66 -14.26 12.43
N ARG A 26 1.54 -14.48 11.71
CA ARG A 26 1.26 -13.93 10.38
C ARG A 26 1.41 -12.41 10.40
N VAL A 27 0.78 -11.71 11.34
CA VAL A 27 0.84 -10.24 11.45
C VAL A 27 2.28 -9.75 11.66
N VAL A 28 3.02 -10.36 12.60
CA VAL A 28 4.42 -10.00 12.87
C VAL A 28 5.30 -10.29 11.66
N PHE A 29 5.10 -11.42 11.01
CA PHE A 29 5.83 -11.82 9.82
C PHE A 29 5.61 -10.85 8.65
N PHE A 30 4.35 -10.46 8.39
CA PHE A 30 4.02 -9.43 7.40
C PHE A 30 4.66 -8.09 7.73
N TRP A 31 4.63 -7.69 9.00
CA TRP A 31 5.26 -6.45 9.44
C TRP A 31 6.77 -6.47 9.17
N PHE A 32 7.44 -7.60 9.46
CA PHE A 32 8.86 -7.78 9.19
C PHE A 32 9.20 -7.76 7.69
N ILE A 33 8.40 -8.42 6.85
CA ILE A 33 8.57 -8.35 5.38
C ILE A 33 8.45 -6.90 4.91
N ARG A 34 7.38 -6.18 5.31
CA ARG A 34 7.17 -4.77 4.94
C ARG A 34 8.29 -3.85 5.40
N TRP A 35 8.92 -4.19 6.51
CA TRP A 35 10.10 -3.49 7.00
C TRP A 35 11.31 -3.73 6.09
N ILE A 36 11.63 -4.99 5.79
CA ILE A 36 12.76 -5.36 4.91
C ILE A 36 12.59 -4.78 3.51
N THR A 37 11.39 -4.86 2.94
CA THR A 37 11.09 -4.36 1.59
C THR A 37 10.97 -2.83 1.53
N LYS A 38 11.08 -2.14 2.68
CA LYS A 38 10.85 -0.70 2.86
C LYS A 38 9.48 -0.24 2.37
N GLU A 39 8.51 -1.15 2.36
CA GLU A 39 7.13 -0.86 2.00
C GLU A 39 6.46 0.04 3.06
N ASN A 40 6.98 0.07 4.28
CA ASN A 40 6.58 1.03 5.30
C ASN A 40 6.79 2.49 4.87
N ILE A 41 7.94 2.82 4.28
CA ILE A 41 8.28 4.15 3.78
C ILE A 41 7.43 4.48 2.56
N LEU A 42 7.27 3.52 1.64
CA LEU A 42 6.38 3.67 0.49
C LEU A 42 4.95 3.97 0.94
N ASN A 43 4.39 3.17 1.85
CA ASN A 43 3.04 3.37 2.37
C ASN A 43 2.91 4.70 3.12
N LYS A 44 3.94 5.14 3.84
CA LYS A 44 3.95 6.47 4.47
C LYS A 44 3.90 7.58 3.42
N ASN A 45 4.64 7.44 2.32
CA ASN A 45 4.60 8.39 1.20
C ASN A 45 3.24 8.35 0.48
N LEU A 46 2.71 7.18 0.15
CA LEU A 46 1.38 7.02 -0.47
C LEU A 46 0.26 7.64 0.37
N LYS A 47 0.30 7.44 1.69
CA LYS A 47 -0.66 8.04 2.62
C LYS A 47 -0.68 9.57 2.61
N LYS A 48 0.36 10.23 2.08
CA LYS A 48 0.37 11.70 1.94
C LYS A 48 -0.59 12.20 0.86
N LEU A 49 -1.01 11.32 -0.05
CA LEU A 49 -1.94 11.61 -1.14
C LEU A 49 -3.30 10.91 -0.98
N GLN A 50 -3.40 9.91 -0.11
CA GLN A 50 -4.68 9.25 0.17
C GLN A 50 -5.59 10.12 1.03
N TYR A 51 -6.89 9.97 0.86
CA TYR A 51 -7.90 10.58 1.75
C TYR A 51 -7.63 10.22 3.21
N LEU A 52 -7.82 11.19 4.12
CA LEU A 52 -7.69 10.95 5.55
C LEU A 52 -8.81 10.02 6.02
N ASP A 53 -8.51 8.74 6.22
CA ASP A 53 -9.45 7.80 6.82
C ASP A 53 -9.70 8.21 8.29
N GLU A 54 -10.82 8.88 8.53
CA GLU A 54 -11.25 9.40 9.84
C GLU A 54 -11.62 8.29 10.84
N SER A 55 -11.62 7.02 10.43
CA SER A 55 -12.00 5.95 11.34
C SER A 55 -11.06 5.88 12.54
N THR A 56 -11.65 6.02 13.71
CA THR A 56 -10.95 6.03 14.99
C THR A 56 -10.22 4.71 15.21
N PHE A 57 -9.02 4.80 15.80
CA PHE A 57 -8.19 3.64 16.11
C PHE A 57 -8.95 2.55 16.89
N THR A 58 -9.86 2.97 17.78
CA THR A 58 -10.70 2.08 18.59
C THR A 58 -11.63 1.22 17.72
N SER A 59 -12.31 1.81 16.74
CA SER A 59 -13.18 1.08 15.81
C SER A 59 -12.42 -0.01 15.04
N LYS A 60 -11.23 0.35 14.52
CA LYS A 60 -10.33 -0.59 13.84
C LYS A 60 -9.87 -1.74 14.75
N ALA A 61 -9.54 -1.43 16.01
CA ALA A 61 -9.10 -2.43 16.97
C ALA A 61 -10.23 -3.42 17.33
N PHE A 62 -11.46 -2.94 17.54
CA PHE A 62 -12.62 -3.80 17.82
C PHE A 62 -12.96 -4.71 16.64
N LEU A 63 -12.97 -4.18 15.41
CA LEU A 63 -13.18 -4.98 14.21
C LEU A 63 -12.12 -6.07 14.06
N PHE A 64 -10.86 -5.75 14.34
CA PHE A 64 -9.76 -6.71 14.29
C PHE A 64 -9.90 -7.81 15.36
N LEU A 65 -10.23 -7.43 16.60
CA LEU A 65 -10.48 -8.40 17.68
C LEU A 65 -11.66 -9.31 17.36
N GLY A 66 -12.75 -8.75 16.83
CA GLY A 66 -13.92 -9.54 16.39
C GLY A 66 -13.56 -10.54 15.30
N ALA A 67 -12.73 -10.14 14.33
CA ALA A 67 -12.24 -11.03 13.28
C ALA A 67 -11.40 -12.18 13.85
N ILE A 68 -10.53 -11.93 14.83
CA ILE A 68 -9.73 -12.99 15.50
C ILE A 68 -10.64 -14.00 16.20
N VAL A 69 -11.66 -13.55 16.91
CA VAL A 69 -12.59 -14.45 17.62
C VAL A 69 -13.34 -15.32 16.62
N LEU A 70 -13.83 -14.75 15.52
CA LEU A 70 -14.51 -15.49 14.46
C LEU A 70 -13.58 -16.52 13.79
N GLU A 71 -12.35 -16.10 13.46
CA GLU A 71 -11.30 -16.95 12.93
C GLU A 71 -10.98 -18.12 13.88
N ALA A 72 -10.90 -17.86 15.19
CA ALA A 72 -10.63 -18.86 16.21
C ALA A 72 -11.79 -19.85 16.37
N ALA A 73 -13.04 -19.40 16.22
CA ALA A 73 -14.23 -20.26 16.31
C ALA A 73 -14.22 -21.39 15.25
N LEU A 74 -13.62 -21.13 14.08
CA LEU A 74 -13.43 -22.11 13.00
C LEU A 74 -12.30 -23.14 13.28
N SER A 75 -11.48 -22.91 14.32
CA SER A 75 -10.47 -23.85 14.83
C SER A 75 -9.59 -24.44 13.71
N TRP A 76 -9.46 -25.77 13.63
CA TRP A 76 -8.58 -26.49 12.71
C TRP A 76 -8.78 -26.19 11.22
N VAL A 77 -10.00 -25.85 10.80
CA VAL A 77 -10.25 -25.45 9.40
C VAL A 77 -9.45 -24.18 9.09
N ASN A 78 -9.50 -23.20 10.00
CA ASN A 78 -8.83 -21.94 9.79
C ASN A 78 -7.31 -22.02 9.98
N VAL A 79 -6.80 -22.98 10.77
CA VAL A 79 -5.36 -23.29 10.83
C VAL A 79 -4.81 -23.55 9.42
N LEU A 80 -5.47 -24.42 8.65
CA LEU A 80 -5.04 -24.76 7.28
C LEU A 80 -5.11 -23.53 6.36
N VAL A 81 -6.15 -22.72 6.50
CA VAL A 81 -6.30 -21.47 5.72
C VAL A 81 -5.15 -20.50 6.01
N ILE A 82 -4.81 -20.29 7.28
CA ILE A 82 -3.72 -19.36 7.66
C ILE A 82 -2.38 -19.87 7.14
N ILE A 83 -2.09 -21.17 7.27
CA ILE A 83 -0.86 -21.78 6.72
C ILE A 83 -0.78 -21.54 5.21
N PHE A 84 -1.86 -21.81 4.48
CA PHE A 84 -1.90 -21.58 3.04
C PHE A 84 -1.66 -20.11 2.67
N GLN A 85 -2.25 -19.17 3.42
CA GLN A 85 -2.03 -17.74 3.21
C GLN A 85 -0.57 -17.33 3.43
N ILE A 86 0.09 -17.88 4.47
CA ILE A 86 1.52 -17.64 4.72
C ILE A 86 2.36 -18.15 3.54
N ILE A 87 2.09 -19.37 3.05
CA ILE A 87 2.79 -19.95 1.89
C ILE A 87 2.58 -19.07 0.64
N LYS A 88 1.34 -18.70 0.33
CA LYS A 88 1.02 -17.86 -0.83
C LYS A 88 1.73 -16.51 -0.77
N MET A 89 1.83 -15.91 0.42
CA MET A 89 2.56 -14.67 0.63
C MET A 89 4.05 -14.84 0.34
N LEU A 90 4.68 -15.89 0.90
CA LEU A 90 6.09 -16.19 0.63
C LEU A 90 6.35 -16.35 -0.86
N LEU A 91 5.49 -17.09 -1.57
CA LEU A 91 5.59 -17.25 -3.02
C LEU A 91 5.47 -15.91 -3.75
N ASN A 92 4.58 -15.01 -3.33
CA ASN A 92 4.46 -13.68 -3.93
C ASN A 92 5.71 -12.82 -3.70
N VAL A 93 6.29 -12.84 -2.50
CA VAL A 93 7.53 -12.11 -2.18
C VAL A 93 8.69 -12.64 -3.01
N ILE A 94 8.83 -13.96 -3.08
CA ILE A 94 9.86 -14.62 -3.91
C ILE A 94 9.64 -14.27 -5.39
N ARG A 95 8.40 -14.36 -5.88
CA ARG A 95 8.07 -13.98 -7.25
C ARG A 95 8.42 -12.51 -7.53
N GLU A 96 8.09 -11.59 -6.63
CA GLU A 96 8.42 -10.18 -6.80
C GLU A 96 9.94 -9.93 -6.79
N ALA A 97 10.68 -10.67 -5.95
CA ALA A 97 12.14 -10.59 -5.91
C ALA A 97 12.79 -11.16 -7.19
N LEU A 98 12.23 -12.24 -7.75
CA LEU A 98 12.74 -12.89 -8.96
C LEU A 98 12.29 -12.22 -10.26
N THR A 99 11.17 -11.49 -10.25
CA THR A 99 10.67 -10.80 -11.44
C THR A 99 11.57 -9.58 -11.72
N ALA A 100 12.38 -9.66 -12.77
CA ALA A 100 13.21 -8.55 -13.21
C ALA A 100 12.31 -7.38 -13.65
N LYS A 101 12.21 -6.35 -12.80
CA LYS A 101 11.56 -5.09 -13.17
C LYS A 101 12.50 -4.28 -14.06
N PRO A 102 11.99 -3.60 -15.10
CA PRO A 102 12.79 -2.69 -15.92
C PRO A 102 13.52 -1.67 -15.03
N GLU A 103 14.77 -1.34 -15.37
CA GLU A 103 15.61 -0.46 -14.55
C GLU A 103 14.99 0.93 -14.36
N ALA A 104 14.30 1.46 -15.38
CA ALA A 104 13.56 2.71 -15.29
C ALA A 104 12.48 2.68 -14.19
N VAL A 105 11.76 1.56 -14.04
CA VAL A 105 10.74 1.40 -12.99
C VAL A 105 11.41 1.26 -11.61
N LYS A 106 12.56 0.60 -11.53
CA LYS A 106 13.34 0.51 -10.28
C LYS A 106 13.83 1.89 -9.84
N ALA A 107 14.35 2.69 -10.76
CA ALA A 107 14.83 4.04 -10.51
C ALA A 107 13.73 4.93 -9.92
N LEU A 108 12.50 4.83 -10.42
CA LEU A 108 11.36 5.61 -9.90
C LEU A 108 10.81 5.09 -8.58
N ARG A 109 10.83 3.77 -8.36
CA ARG A 109 10.43 3.20 -7.05
C ARG A 109 11.44 3.48 -5.95
N PHE A 110 12.70 3.72 -6.28
CA PHE A 110 13.77 3.85 -5.29
C PHE A 110 13.57 5.09 -4.38
N PRO A 111 13.37 6.32 -4.88
CA PRO A 111 13.07 7.48 -4.04
C PRO A 111 11.84 7.27 -3.16
N LEU A 112 10.76 6.72 -3.72
CA LEU A 112 9.51 6.45 -3.00
C LEU A 112 9.68 5.46 -1.83
N ARG A 113 10.59 4.48 -1.94
CA ARG A 113 10.87 3.48 -0.90
C ARG A 113 11.98 3.90 0.07
N ASN A 114 12.83 4.85 -0.29
CA ASN A 114 14.02 5.19 0.52
C ASN A 114 14.00 6.59 1.13
N ASN A 115 13.15 7.50 0.63
CA ASN A 115 13.05 8.86 1.17
C ASN A 115 11.69 9.08 1.86
N PRO A 116 11.62 9.03 3.20
CA PRO A 116 10.37 9.26 3.94
C PRO A 116 9.93 10.73 3.95
N ASN A 117 10.82 11.65 3.57
CA ASN A 117 10.63 13.11 3.69
C ASN A 117 10.27 13.77 2.35
N LEU A 118 9.88 12.98 1.34
CA LEU A 118 9.38 13.53 0.08
C LEU A 118 8.18 14.46 0.32
N SER A 119 8.11 15.59 -0.40
CA SER A 119 6.93 16.45 -0.37
C SER A 119 5.74 15.75 -1.05
N ARG A 120 4.52 16.27 -0.87
CA ARG A 120 3.32 15.68 -1.51
C ARG A 120 3.44 15.73 -3.03
N GLU A 121 3.91 16.86 -3.54
CA GLU A 121 4.18 17.15 -4.95
C GLU A 121 5.18 16.14 -5.52
N ALA A 122 6.26 15.86 -4.79
CA ALA A 122 7.25 14.86 -5.19
C ALA A 122 6.66 13.46 -5.24
N VAL A 123 5.89 13.07 -4.21
CA VAL A 123 5.24 11.76 -4.20
C VAL A 123 4.29 11.64 -5.38
N TRP A 124 3.50 12.68 -5.67
CA TRP A 124 2.59 12.69 -6.82
C TRP A 124 3.36 12.51 -8.13
N ALA A 125 4.40 13.31 -8.35
CA ALA A 125 5.22 13.24 -9.56
C ALA A 125 5.81 11.84 -9.78
N TYR A 126 6.39 11.23 -8.75
CA TYR A 126 6.94 9.87 -8.83
C TYR A 126 5.87 8.79 -9.06
N LEU A 127 4.66 8.95 -8.54
CA LEU A 127 3.56 8.00 -8.77
C LEU A 127 2.99 8.14 -10.18
N SER A 128 2.74 9.35 -10.65
CA SER A 128 2.31 9.63 -12.02
C SER A 128 3.34 9.09 -13.01
N ALA A 129 4.62 9.38 -12.78
CA ALA A 129 5.75 8.82 -13.53
C ALA A 129 5.74 7.27 -13.58
N LEU A 130 5.48 6.62 -12.45
CA LEU A 130 5.38 5.16 -12.39
C LEU A 130 4.17 4.63 -13.16
N GLN A 131 3.01 5.29 -13.04
CA GLN A 131 1.80 4.92 -13.78
C GLN A 131 2.02 5.08 -15.28
N ILE A 132 2.71 6.13 -15.73
CA ILE A 132 3.04 6.36 -17.14
C ILE A 132 4.01 5.30 -17.66
N LYS A 133 5.03 4.92 -16.88
CA LYS A 133 6.02 3.92 -17.31
C LYS A 133 5.52 2.48 -17.23
N VAL A 134 4.57 2.19 -16.34
CA VAL A 134 3.98 0.86 -16.18
C VAL A 134 2.71 0.70 -17.03
N GLY A 135 1.97 1.78 -17.22
CA GLY A 135 0.81 1.86 -18.08
C GLY A 135 1.19 1.94 -19.55
N GLU A 136 0.34 1.39 -20.40
CA GLU A 136 0.56 1.37 -21.85
C GLU A 136 0.14 2.70 -22.52
N LYS A 137 -0.70 3.51 -21.86
CA LYS A 137 -1.24 4.76 -22.39
C LYS A 137 -0.56 5.96 -21.73
N GLN A 138 -0.01 6.86 -22.55
CA GLN A 138 0.47 8.15 -22.06
C GLN A 138 -0.73 9.08 -21.78
N PRO A 139 -0.79 9.72 -20.60
CA PRO A 139 -1.83 10.68 -20.28
C PRO A 139 -1.70 11.92 -21.16
N ASN A 140 -2.83 12.52 -21.50
CA ASN A 140 -2.87 13.83 -22.13
C ASN A 140 -2.87 14.95 -21.07
N GLU A 141 -2.90 16.20 -21.51
CA GLU A 141 -2.96 17.38 -20.64
C GLU A 141 -4.14 17.32 -19.66
N SER A 142 -5.35 17.05 -20.15
CA SER A 142 -6.57 16.98 -19.32
C SER A 142 -6.50 15.88 -18.26
N ASP A 143 -5.88 14.74 -18.57
CA ASP A 143 -5.70 13.64 -17.62
C ASP A 143 -4.78 14.09 -16.48
N LEU A 144 -3.70 14.82 -16.78
CA LEU A 144 -2.77 15.33 -15.77
C LEU A 144 -3.43 16.36 -14.86
N LEU A 145 -4.19 17.30 -15.43
CA LEU A 145 -4.93 18.31 -14.66
C LEU A 145 -5.98 17.67 -13.75
N PHE A 146 -6.74 16.71 -14.27
CA PHE A 146 -7.73 15.97 -13.47
C PHE A 146 -7.08 15.28 -12.25
N PHE A 147 -5.93 14.62 -12.42
CA PHE A 147 -5.23 13.98 -11.29
C PHE A 147 -4.64 14.98 -10.30
N LEU A 148 -4.30 16.20 -10.73
CA LEU A 148 -3.85 17.27 -9.84
C LEU A 148 -5.01 17.84 -9.04
N ASP A 149 -6.16 18.05 -9.69
CA ASP A 149 -7.37 18.56 -9.07
C ASP A 149 -7.88 17.61 -8.00
N GLU A 150 -7.93 16.30 -8.31
CA GLU A 150 -8.35 15.29 -7.33
C GLU A 150 -7.52 15.37 -6.04
N VAL A 151 -6.21 15.57 -6.14
CA VAL A 151 -5.35 15.71 -4.95
C VAL A 151 -5.50 17.08 -4.29
N ALA A 152 -5.63 18.15 -5.06
CA ALA A 152 -5.78 19.51 -4.56
C ALA A 152 -7.11 19.69 -3.78
N ASP A 153 -8.19 19.03 -4.21
CA ASP A 153 -9.48 19.04 -3.55
C ASP A 153 -9.40 18.53 -2.10
N TYR A 154 -8.58 17.50 -1.87
CA TYR A 154 -8.36 16.95 -0.53
C TYR A 154 -7.26 17.68 0.25
N TYR A 155 -6.34 18.38 -0.45
CA TYR A 155 -5.18 19.03 0.15
C TYR A 155 -4.99 20.45 -0.39
N PRO A 156 -5.64 21.47 0.23
CA PRO A 156 -5.56 22.86 -0.25
C PRO A 156 -4.16 23.47 -0.27
N SER A 157 -3.21 22.89 0.49
CA SER A 157 -1.81 23.32 0.51
C SER A 157 -0.96 22.66 -0.58
N PHE A 158 -1.54 21.83 -1.45
CA PHE A 158 -0.83 21.12 -2.52
C PHE A 158 -0.53 22.09 -3.67
N ASN A 159 0.74 22.21 -4.04
CA ASN A 159 1.14 23.09 -5.13
C ASN A 159 1.17 22.34 -6.48
N LYS A 160 0.12 22.54 -7.29
CA LYS A 160 -0.04 21.90 -8.60
C LYS A 160 1.14 22.18 -9.54
N GLN A 161 1.59 23.44 -9.62
CA GLN A 161 2.70 23.85 -10.49
C GLN A 161 4.02 23.19 -10.06
N SER A 162 4.30 23.14 -8.76
CA SER A 162 5.48 22.45 -8.25
C SER A 162 5.43 20.94 -8.53
N ALA A 163 4.25 20.32 -8.54
CA ALA A 163 4.11 18.90 -8.85
C ALA A 163 4.40 18.60 -10.33
N LEU A 164 3.92 19.46 -11.24
CA LEU A 164 4.23 19.36 -12.68
C LEU A 164 5.70 19.60 -12.98
N ASN A 165 6.32 20.60 -12.36
CA ASN A 165 7.76 20.85 -12.51
C ASN A 165 8.59 19.62 -12.09
N GLN A 166 8.23 19.00 -10.96
CA GLN A 166 8.91 17.79 -10.52
C GLN A 166 8.65 16.59 -11.45
N LEU A 167 7.49 16.51 -12.11
CA LEU A 167 7.23 15.49 -13.13
C LEU A 167 8.07 15.73 -14.40
N MET A 168 8.21 17.00 -14.81
CA MET A 168 9.06 17.41 -15.93
C MET A 168 10.53 17.03 -15.69
N ASP A 169 11.04 17.29 -14.48
CA ASP A 169 12.42 16.95 -14.09
C ASP A 169 12.74 15.44 -14.18
N LEU A 170 11.71 14.58 -14.09
CA LEU A 170 11.89 13.13 -14.25
C LEU A 170 12.07 12.71 -15.71
N ASN A 171 11.78 13.57 -16.68
CA ASN A 171 11.95 13.37 -18.12
C ASN A 171 11.29 12.07 -18.65
N ILE A 172 10.07 11.79 -18.17
CA ILE A 172 9.34 10.55 -18.46
C ILE A 172 8.30 10.72 -19.56
N LEU A 173 7.73 11.91 -19.65
CA LEU A 173 6.68 12.33 -20.56
C LEU A 173 7.23 13.42 -21.47
N SER A 174 6.62 13.65 -22.64
CA SER A 174 7.08 14.73 -23.52
C SER A 174 6.92 16.08 -22.82
N ASN A 175 7.97 16.89 -22.89
CA ASN A 175 7.99 18.21 -22.26
C ASN A 175 6.81 19.07 -22.76
N ASP A 176 6.39 18.89 -24.01
CA ASP A 176 5.28 19.62 -24.61
C ASP A 176 3.97 19.45 -23.81
N ILE A 177 3.61 18.23 -23.41
CA ILE A 177 2.35 17.96 -22.68
C ILE A 177 2.42 18.54 -21.26
N VAL A 178 3.57 18.43 -20.58
CA VAL A 178 3.72 18.97 -19.23
C VAL A 178 3.74 20.50 -19.26
N THR A 179 4.36 21.10 -20.27
CA THR A 179 4.38 22.55 -20.47
C THR A 179 2.97 23.06 -20.77
N SER A 180 2.20 22.39 -21.65
CA SER A 180 0.80 22.74 -21.91
C SER A 180 -0.05 22.69 -20.64
N ALA A 181 0.14 21.69 -19.77
CA ALA A 181 -0.57 21.62 -18.49
C ALA A 181 -0.16 22.76 -17.52
N ILE A 182 1.11 23.17 -17.52
CA ILE A 182 1.58 24.31 -16.73
C ILE A 182 0.98 25.63 -17.25
N ASP A 183 0.94 25.80 -18.56
CA ASP A 183 0.37 26.99 -19.22
C ASP A 183 -1.14 27.09 -18.94
N ALA A 184 -1.88 25.97 -19.07
CA ALA A 184 -3.31 25.90 -18.74
C ALA A 184 -3.59 26.28 -17.27
N LEU A 185 -2.77 25.83 -16.33
CA LEU A 185 -2.90 26.23 -14.92
C LEU A 185 -2.64 27.72 -14.69
N ALA A 186 -1.77 28.35 -15.49
CA ALA A 186 -1.49 29.78 -15.38
C ALA A 186 -2.64 30.64 -15.95
N GLU A 187 -3.44 30.10 -16.87
CA GLU A 187 -4.64 30.76 -17.39
C GLU A 187 -5.85 30.69 -16.43
N GLU A 188 -5.87 29.72 -15.51
CA GLU A 188 -6.94 29.55 -14.50
C GLU A 188 -6.77 30.42 -13.24
N THR A 189 -5.55 30.93 -12.98
CA THR A 189 -5.21 31.79 -11.83
C THR A 189 -5.32 33.27 -12.13
#